data_AF-A0A9P9FH39-F1
#
_entry.id   AF-A0A9P9FH39-F1
#
_cell.length_a   1.000
_cell.length_b   1.000
_cell.length_c   1.000
_cell.angle_alpha   90.00
_cell.angle_beta   90.00
_cell.angle_gamma   90.00
#
_symmetry.space_group_name_H-M   'P 1'
#
loop_
_entity.id
_entity.type
_entity.pdbx_description
1 polymer ?
#
loop_
_entity_poly.entity_id
_entity_poly.type
_entity_poly.pdbx_seq_one_letter_code
_entity_poly.pdbx_strand_id
1 'polypeptide(L)'
;MEAVGQVSLLGLYSYTSPSYACASLKGAVESLAGKIGGCLLALQTHSSMLARTNRELTIGIGARPQAALMQNFAETVGDPDENATQLRQMMQQITTSKLGGFKIKFESHAGVYSVSDIQQLATNARNSLVTVDNEVATFVMAEVCSAYTNGQRQHPKALVAVETFGLGCEPCLPYIDWGIGIQRSYSTPQGFMRRRIIERISQEHSVVT
;
A
#
# COMPACT_ATOMS: atom_id res chain seq x y z
N MET A 1 -2.22 11.65 34.93
CA MET A 1 -1.70 12.76 34.10
C MET A 1 -2.82 13.47 33.34
N GLU A 2 -3.70 12.76 32.61
CA GLU A 2 -4.80 13.44 31.89
C GLU A 2 -5.86 14.04 32.81
N ALA A 3 -6.31 13.30 33.83
CA ALA A 3 -7.28 13.81 34.81
C ALA A 3 -6.79 15.04 35.59
N VAL A 4 -5.48 15.21 35.71
CA VAL A 4 -4.82 16.36 36.35
C VAL A 4 -4.35 17.41 35.33
N GLY A 5 -4.75 17.29 34.06
CA GLY A 5 -4.53 18.30 33.01
C GLY A 5 -3.10 18.40 32.46
N GLN A 6 -2.20 17.47 32.78
CA GLN A 6 -0.79 17.51 32.36
C GLN A 6 -0.57 16.98 30.94
N VAL A 7 -1.46 16.10 30.46
CA VAL A 7 -1.44 15.54 29.10
C VAL A 7 -2.86 15.51 28.56
N SER A 8 -3.01 15.57 27.24
CA SER A 8 -4.30 15.38 26.58
C SER A 8 -4.20 14.21 25.62
N LEU A 9 -5.09 13.23 25.77
CA LEU A 9 -5.29 12.21 24.76
C LEU A 9 -5.97 12.86 23.55
N LEU A 10 -5.25 12.89 22.43
CA LEU A 10 -5.78 13.38 21.15
C LEU A 10 -6.52 12.27 20.39
N GLY A 11 -6.16 11.02 20.63
CA GLY A 11 -6.63 9.93 19.80
C GLY A 11 -5.83 8.64 19.94
N LEU A 12 -6.21 7.65 19.14
CA LEU A 12 -5.47 6.41 18.96
C LEU A 12 -4.90 6.37 17.55
N TYR A 13 -3.68 5.86 17.41
CA TYR A 13 -3.05 5.64 16.13
C TYR A 13 -2.64 4.17 16.01
N SER A 14 -2.96 3.54 14.89
CA SER A 14 -2.54 2.17 14.59
C SER A 14 -1.83 2.12 13.25
N TYR A 15 -0.60 1.61 13.25
CA TYR A 15 0.15 1.26 12.05
C TYR A 15 0.19 -0.26 11.89
N THR A 16 0.12 -0.77 10.66
CA THR A 16 0.13 -2.22 10.45
C THR A 16 0.93 -2.63 9.22
N SER A 17 2.12 -3.19 9.44
CA SER A 17 2.89 -3.85 8.37
C SER A 17 2.21 -5.09 7.76
N PRO A 18 1.34 -5.85 8.46
CA PRO A 18 0.60 -6.95 7.84
C PRO A 18 -0.25 -6.59 6.62
N SER A 19 -0.63 -5.33 6.42
CA SER A 19 -1.40 -4.94 5.23
C SER A 19 -0.61 -5.12 3.92
N TYR A 20 0.73 -5.15 3.99
CA TYR A 20 1.61 -5.39 2.85
C TYR A 20 1.67 -6.85 2.42
N ALA A 21 1.25 -7.78 3.28
CA ALA A 21 1.14 -9.20 2.95
C ALA A 21 -0.24 -9.57 2.38
N CYS A 22 -1.16 -8.60 2.28
CA CYS A 22 -2.47 -8.87 1.74
C CYS A 22 -2.40 -9.00 0.21
N ALA A 23 -2.98 -10.07 -0.32
CA ALA A 23 -2.99 -10.34 -1.76
C ALA A 23 -4.38 -10.16 -2.39
N SER A 24 -5.40 -9.80 -1.62
CA SER A 24 -6.79 -9.66 -2.08
C SER A 24 -7.49 -8.45 -1.46
N LEU A 25 -8.40 -7.85 -2.23
CA LEU A 25 -9.21 -6.72 -1.78
C LEU A 25 -10.01 -7.05 -0.51
N LYS A 26 -10.65 -8.22 -0.48
CA LYS A 26 -11.42 -8.70 0.67
C LYS A 26 -10.56 -8.76 1.94
N GLY A 27 -9.38 -9.39 1.87
CA GLY A 27 -8.48 -9.45 3.02
C GLY A 27 -8.01 -8.07 3.48
N ALA A 28 -7.85 -7.12 2.54
CA ALA A 28 -7.46 -5.76 2.86
C ALA A 28 -8.58 -5.01 3.61
N VAL A 29 -9.83 -5.21 3.19
CA VAL A 29 -11.03 -4.67 3.86
C VAL A 29 -11.19 -5.26 5.26
N GLU A 30 -11.13 -6.59 5.39
CA GLU A 30 -11.22 -7.28 6.68
C GLU A 30 -10.11 -6.81 7.64
N SER A 31 -8.88 -6.67 7.14
CA SER A 31 -7.75 -6.15 7.91
C SER A 31 -8.01 -4.71 8.39
N LEU A 32 -8.44 -3.81 7.51
CA LEU A 32 -8.75 -2.43 7.86
C LEU A 32 -9.90 -2.35 8.88
N ALA A 33 -10.99 -3.07 8.63
CA ALA A 33 -12.15 -3.14 9.52
C ALA A 33 -11.76 -3.64 10.92
N GLY A 34 -10.95 -4.70 11.01
CA GLY A 34 -10.44 -5.22 12.28
C GLY A 34 -9.60 -4.21 13.05
N LYS A 35 -8.78 -3.40 12.36
CA LYS A 35 -7.94 -2.36 13.01
C LYS A 35 -8.75 -1.22 13.56
N ILE A 36 -9.71 -0.74 12.76
CA ILE A 36 -10.67 0.27 13.19
C ILE A 36 -11.47 -0.24 14.39
N GLY A 37 -12.03 -1.45 14.30
CA GLY A 37 -12.76 -2.11 15.37
C GLY A 37 -11.93 -2.26 16.65
N GLY A 38 -10.65 -2.62 16.54
CA GLY A 38 -9.73 -2.69 17.68
C GLY A 38 -9.51 -1.35 18.37
N CYS A 39 -9.37 -0.25 17.61
CA CYS A 39 -9.25 1.09 18.18
C CYS A 39 -10.53 1.52 18.89
N LEU A 40 -11.70 1.26 18.29
CA LEU A 40 -13.00 1.57 18.88
C LEU A 40 -13.22 0.78 20.17
N LEU A 41 -12.93 -0.52 20.15
CA LEU A 41 -13.04 -1.37 21.34
C LEU A 41 -12.13 -0.84 22.46
N ALA A 42 -10.88 -0.50 22.15
CA ALA A 42 -9.96 0.08 23.14
C ALA A 42 -10.51 1.38 23.75
N LEU A 43 -11.07 2.28 22.93
CA LEU A 43 -11.71 3.50 23.41
C LEU A 43 -12.94 3.20 24.28
N GLN A 44 -13.81 2.29 23.85
CA GLN A 44 -15.02 1.95 24.59
C GLN A 44 -14.69 1.35 25.95
N THR A 45 -13.77 0.39 26.00
CA THR A 45 -13.34 -0.29 27.24
C THR A 45 -12.72 0.68 28.25
N HIS A 46 -11.95 1.67 27.79
CA HIS A 46 -11.22 2.59 28.68
C HIS A 46 -11.86 3.98 28.80
N SER A 47 -13.04 4.18 28.20
CA SER A 47 -13.73 5.48 28.17
C SER A 47 -13.99 6.08 29.55
N SER A 48 -14.28 5.24 30.55
CA SER A 48 -14.52 5.66 31.95
C SER A 48 -13.28 6.21 32.66
N MET A 49 -12.07 5.87 32.18
CA MET A 49 -10.82 6.37 32.74
C MET A 49 -10.43 7.74 32.19
N LEU A 50 -11.13 8.21 31.15
CA LEU A 50 -10.84 9.47 30.47
C LEU A 50 -11.65 10.60 31.11
N ALA A 51 -10.97 11.67 31.52
CA ALA A 51 -11.55 12.71 32.37
C ALA A 51 -12.59 13.63 31.67
N ARG A 52 -12.70 13.59 30.34
CA ARG A 52 -13.55 14.53 29.56
C ARG A 52 -14.30 13.81 28.45
N THR A 53 -15.56 13.50 28.66
CA THR A 53 -16.38 12.68 27.73
C THR A 53 -17.20 13.50 26.72
N ASN A 54 -16.82 14.75 26.43
CA ASN A 54 -17.50 15.57 25.41
C ASN A 54 -16.48 16.34 24.55
N ARG A 55 -15.48 15.62 24.04
CA ARG A 55 -14.49 16.13 23.10
C ARG A 55 -14.38 15.23 21.88
N GLU A 56 -13.70 15.73 20.87
CA GLU A 56 -13.33 14.95 19.70
C GLU A 56 -12.04 14.16 19.98
N LEU A 57 -12.00 12.91 19.53
CA LEU A 57 -10.81 12.05 19.51
C LEU A 57 -10.54 11.60 18.07
N THR A 58 -9.28 11.55 17.69
CA THR A 58 -8.85 11.07 16.38
C THR A 58 -8.54 9.57 16.43
N ILE A 59 -9.08 8.80 15.48
CA ILE A 59 -8.56 7.47 15.16
C ILE A 59 -7.77 7.58 13.87
N GLY A 60 -6.46 7.43 13.99
CA GLY A 60 -5.54 7.42 12.86
C GLY A 60 -5.15 6.00 12.49
N ILE A 61 -5.24 5.64 11.21
CA ILE A 61 -4.73 4.38 10.68
C ILE A 61 -3.63 4.65 9.67
N GLY A 62 -2.51 3.95 9.81
CA GLY A 62 -1.32 4.13 8.98
C GLY A 62 -0.95 2.86 8.22
N ALA A 63 -1.07 2.92 6.89
CA ALA A 63 -0.39 2.05 5.92
C ALA A 63 -0.85 2.44 4.51
N ARG A 64 0.05 2.41 3.52
CA ARG A 64 -0.30 2.77 2.14
C ARG A 64 -1.40 1.86 1.56
N PRO A 65 -1.36 0.52 1.68
CA PRO A 65 -2.42 -0.34 1.14
C PRO A 65 -3.80 0.02 1.69
N GLN A 66 -3.90 0.36 2.97
CA GLN A 66 -5.16 0.74 3.60
C GLN A 66 -5.67 2.11 3.14
N ALA A 67 -4.77 3.08 2.97
CA ALA A 67 -5.14 4.37 2.39
C ALA A 67 -5.55 4.25 0.91
N ALA A 68 -4.88 3.38 0.15
CA ALA A 68 -5.23 3.08 -1.24
C ALA A 68 -6.63 2.46 -1.33
N LEU A 69 -6.94 1.54 -0.42
CA LEU A 69 -8.24 0.90 -0.31
C LEU A 69 -9.36 1.91 -0.05
N MET A 70 -9.14 2.93 0.78
CA MET A 70 -10.14 3.99 1.02
C MET A 70 -10.46 4.81 -0.24
N GLN A 71 -9.50 4.96 -1.15
CA GLN A 71 -9.71 5.69 -2.41
C GLN A 71 -10.70 4.94 -3.32
N ASN A 72 -10.67 3.60 -3.35
CA ASN A 72 -11.65 2.79 -4.08
C ASN A 72 -13.08 3.10 -3.63
N PHE A 73 -13.27 3.49 -2.37
CA PHE A 73 -14.59 3.77 -1.81
C PHE A 73 -14.99 5.22 -1.91
N ALA A 74 -14.07 6.15 -2.14
CA ALA A 74 -14.39 7.53 -2.48
C ALA A 74 -14.80 7.65 -3.96
N GLU A 75 -14.20 6.84 -4.83
CA GLU A 75 -14.48 6.80 -6.26
C GLU A 75 -15.80 6.03 -6.52
N THR A 76 -16.87 6.73 -6.90
CA THR A 76 -18.19 6.15 -7.22
C THR A 76 -18.23 5.64 -8.67
N VAL A 77 -17.38 4.67 -9.03
CA VAL A 77 -17.39 4.08 -10.37
C VAL A 77 -17.68 2.58 -10.26
N GLY A 78 -18.94 2.22 -10.50
CA GLY A 78 -19.43 0.83 -10.53
C GLY A 78 -20.39 0.48 -9.39
N ASP A 79 -21.06 -0.67 -9.54
CA ASP A 79 -21.90 -1.26 -8.48
C ASP A 79 -21.02 -1.52 -7.24
N PRO A 80 -21.42 -1.09 -6.04
CA PRO A 80 -20.59 -1.24 -4.86
C PRO A 80 -20.46 -2.72 -4.52
N ASP A 81 -19.22 -3.23 -4.60
CA ASP A 81 -18.85 -4.51 -4.00
C ASP A 81 -19.34 -4.56 -2.54
N GLU A 82 -19.82 -5.72 -2.07
CA GLU A 82 -20.35 -5.88 -0.70
C GLU A 82 -19.34 -5.39 0.35
N ASN A 83 -18.04 -5.60 0.08
CA ASN A 83 -16.93 -5.14 0.91
C ASN A 83 -16.87 -3.60 1.02
N ALA A 84 -17.18 -2.89 -0.07
CA ALA A 84 -17.24 -1.43 -0.11
C ALA A 84 -18.38 -0.88 0.73
N THR A 85 -19.54 -1.52 0.62
CA THR A 85 -20.74 -1.15 1.37
C THR A 85 -20.51 -1.35 2.86
N GLN A 86 -19.91 -2.47 3.27
CA GLN A 86 -19.61 -2.77 4.67
C GLN A 86 -18.66 -1.73 5.29
N LEU A 87 -17.57 -1.36 4.61
CA LEU A 87 -16.64 -0.37 5.14
C LEU A 87 -17.26 1.04 5.18
N ARG A 88 -18.03 1.43 4.16
CA ARG A 88 -18.75 2.72 4.16
C ARG A 88 -19.72 2.81 5.34
N GLN A 89 -20.49 1.75 5.60
CA GLN A 89 -21.39 1.68 6.75
C GLN A 89 -20.62 1.78 8.07
N MET A 90 -19.50 1.08 8.21
CA MET A 90 -18.64 1.18 9.39
C MET A 90 -18.12 2.60 9.60
N MET A 91 -17.62 3.25 8.55
CA MET A 91 -17.11 4.63 8.60
C MET A 91 -18.21 5.64 8.93
N GLN A 92 -19.40 5.47 8.38
CA GLN A 92 -20.58 6.29 8.73
C GLN A 92 -20.97 6.08 10.19
N GLN A 93 -21.01 4.84 10.67
CA GLN A 93 -21.30 4.54 12.08
C GLN A 93 -20.30 5.21 13.01
N ILE A 94 -19.01 5.17 12.69
CA ILE A 94 -17.94 5.76 13.52
C ILE A 94 -18.07 7.28 13.60
N THR A 95 -18.31 7.94 12.46
CA THR A 95 -18.36 9.40 12.38
C THR A 95 -19.66 9.98 12.96
N THR A 96 -20.75 9.22 12.96
CA THR A 96 -22.06 9.67 13.48
C THR A 96 -22.30 9.28 14.94
N SER A 97 -21.67 8.20 15.43
CA SER A 97 -21.89 7.70 16.78
C SER A 97 -21.02 8.43 17.80
N LYS A 98 -21.59 8.74 18.97
CA LYS A 98 -20.80 9.13 20.15
C LYS A 98 -20.33 7.89 20.90
N LEU A 99 -19.11 7.43 20.62
CA LEU A 99 -18.55 6.26 21.31
C LEU A 99 -17.97 6.66 22.66
N GLY A 100 -18.53 6.15 23.76
CA GLY A 100 -18.08 6.51 25.11
C GLY A 100 -18.23 8.01 25.45
N GLY A 101 -19.15 8.70 24.77
CA GLY A 101 -19.35 10.16 24.87
C GLY A 101 -18.51 11.00 23.90
N PHE A 102 -17.48 10.41 23.29
CA PHE A 102 -16.57 11.12 22.38
C PHE A 102 -17.13 11.24 20.96
N LYS A 103 -16.83 12.35 20.30
CA LYS A 103 -16.94 12.44 18.84
C LYS A 103 -15.69 11.83 18.23
N ILE A 104 -15.82 11.03 17.16
CA ILE A 104 -14.67 10.40 16.53
C ILE A 104 -14.37 11.05 15.19
N LYS A 105 -13.15 11.57 15.05
CA LYS A 105 -12.56 11.98 13.79
C LYS A 105 -11.72 10.83 13.26
N PHE A 106 -11.82 10.55 11.96
CA PHE A 106 -11.01 9.51 11.33
C PHE A 106 -9.93 10.12 10.43
N GLU A 107 -8.71 9.59 10.49
CA GLU A 107 -7.59 9.99 9.64
C GLU A 107 -6.86 8.77 9.06
N SER A 108 -6.48 8.87 7.79
CA SER A 108 -5.71 7.84 7.08
C SER A 108 -4.37 8.41 6.64
N HIS A 109 -3.29 7.75 7.04
CA HIS A 109 -1.92 8.23 6.86
C HIS A 109 -1.17 7.27 5.92
N ALA A 110 -0.60 7.81 4.85
CA ALA A 110 0.20 7.06 3.88
C ALA A 110 1.49 7.81 3.56
N GLY A 111 2.61 7.07 3.47
CA GLY A 111 3.92 7.63 3.12
C GLY A 111 4.24 7.47 1.64
N VAL A 112 4.36 6.23 1.17
CA VAL A 112 4.89 5.88 -0.17
C VAL A 112 3.93 6.22 -1.32
N TYR A 113 2.76 6.82 -1.06
CA TYR A 113 1.76 7.10 -2.11
C TYR A 113 2.22 8.10 -3.18
N SER A 114 3.18 8.97 -2.85
CA SER A 114 3.68 10.00 -3.77
C SER A 114 4.52 9.44 -4.91
N VAL A 115 5.21 8.33 -4.65
CA VAL A 115 6.09 7.67 -5.63
C VAL A 115 5.61 6.30 -6.03
N SER A 116 4.93 5.59 -5.12
CA SER A 116 4.55 4.19 -5.24
C SER A 116 5.74 3.27 -5.55
N ASP A 117 5.50 1.97 -5.54
CA ASP A 117 6.47 0.95 -5.89
C ASP A 117 5.73 -0.33 -6.29
N ILE A 118 6.48 -1.34 -6.75
CA ILE A 118 5.93 -2.61 -7.21
C ILE A 118 5.25 -3.38 -6.05
N GLN A 119 5.74 -3.23 -4.81
CA GLN A 119 5.14 -3.85 -3.64
C GLN A 119 3.76 -3.27 -3.32
N GLN A 120 3.56 -1.95 -3.49
CA GLN A 120 2.25 -1.32 -3.35
C GLN A 120 1.25 -1.91 -4.36
N LEU A 121 1.66 -2.03 -5.62
CA LEU A 121 0.82 -2.61 -6.67
C LEU A 121 0.42 -4.03 -6.33
N ALA A 122 1.36 -4.81 -5.80
CA ALA A 122 1.13 -6.22 -5.55
C ALA A 122 0.22 -6.52 -4.35
N THR A 123 -0.10 -5.49 -3.54
CA THR A 123 -1.11 -5.63 -2.48
C THR A 123 -2.54 -5.74 -3.01
N ASN A 124 -2.78 -5.45 -4.30
CA ASN A 124 -4.11 -5.43 -4.92
C ASN A 124 -5.13 -4.59 -4.14
N ALA A 125 -4.68 -3.59 -3.40
CA ALA A 125 -5.54 -2.75 -2.59
C ALA A 125 -6.34 -1.72 -3.40
N ARG A 126 -6.11 -1.61 -4.72
CA ARG A 126 -6.82 -0.74 -5.66
C ARG A 126 -7.54 -1.56 -6.73
N ASN A 127 -8.77 -1.19 -7.06
CA ASN A 127 -9.60 -1.89 -8.06
C ASN A 127 -9.20 -1.57 -9.50
N SER A 128 -8.67 -0.38 -9.74
CA SER A 128 -8.36 0.17 -11.06
C SER A 128 -6.85 0.42 -11.23
N LEU A 129 -6.04 -0.64 -11.11
CA LEU A 129 -4.62 -0.52 -11.46
C LEU A 129 -4.48 -0.56 -12.99
N VAL A 130 -4.05 0.55 -13.59
CA VAL A 130 -3.95 0.67 -15.06
C VAL A 130 -2.70 -0.04 -15.56
N THR A 131 -1.51 0.39 -15.13
CA THR A 131 -0.20 -0.16 -15.51
C THR A 131 0.86 0.27 -14.49
N VAL A 132 1.98 -0.44 -14.40
CA VAL A 132 3.15 -0.02 -13.58
C VAL A 132 3.58 1.39 -13.97
N ASP A 133 3.58 1.70 -15.28
CA ASP A 133 4.00 2.97 -15.84
C ASP A 133 3.15 4.17 -15.39
N ASN A 134 1.88 3.94 -15.05
CA ASN A 134 0.95 4.98 -14.63
C ASN A 134 0.90 5.14 -13.10
N GLU A 135 1.27 4.10 -12.36
CA GLU A 135 1.09 4.06 -10.90
C GLU A 135 2.42 4.22 -10.13
N VAL A 136 3.56 3.98 -10.76
CA VAL A 136 4.90 4.15 -10.17
C VAL A 136 5.58 5.36 -10.78
N ALA A 137 6.04 6.28 -9.92
CA ALA A 137 6.72 7.51 -10.35
C ALA A 137 8.25 7.42 -10.25
N THR A 138 8.79 6.43 -9.54
CA THR A 138 10.23 6.26 -9.36
C THR A 138 10.78 5.14 -10.23
N PHE A 139 11.82 5.44 -10.99
CA PHE A 139 12.49 4.49 -11.87
C PHE A 139 14.00 4.66 -11.78
N VAL A 140 14.72 3.56 -11.93
CA VAL A 140 16.18 3.56 -12.07
C VAL A 140 16.50 3.38 -13.55
N MET A 141 17.14 4.38 -14.14
CA MET A 141 17.62 4.29 -15.52
C MET A 141 18.93 3.51 -15.54
N ALA A 142 19.04 2.54 -16.44
CA ALA A 142 20.21 1.67 -16.54
C ALA A 142 20.51 1.29 -17.99
N GLU A 143 21.79 1.05 -18.28
CA GLU A 143 22.28 0.68 -19.61
C GLU A 143 22.43 -0.84 -19.74
N VAL A 144 22.10 -1.38 -20.92
CA VAL A 144 22.37 -2.78 -21.26
C VAL A 144 23.83 -2.93 -21.68
N CYS A 145 24.65 -3.54 -20.83
CA CYS A 145 26.07 -3.75 -21.09
C CYS A 145 26.33 -4.90 -22.08
N SER A 146 25.50 -5.94 -22.04
CA SER A 146 25.62 -7.09 -22.95
C SER A 146 24.31 -7.85 -23.10
N ALA A 147 24.11 -8.52 -24.24
CA ALA A 147 22.96 -9.34 -24.52
C ALA A 147 23.38 -10.76 -24.94
N TYR A 148 22.72 -11.76 -24.34
CA TYR A 148 22.93 -13.19 -24.58
C TYR A 148 21.71 -13.76 -25.31
N THR A 149 21.64 -13.56 -26.63
CA THR A 149 20.47 -13.94 -27.45
C THR A 149 20.69 -15.19 -28.31
N ASN A 150 21.93 -15.64 -28.46
CA ASN A 150 22.32 -16.59 -29.50
C ASN A 150 22.57 -18.00 -28.95
N GLY A 151 21.63 -18.51 -28.14
CA GLY A 151 21.70 -19.88 -27.60
C GLY A 151 22.80 -20.13 -26.55
N GLN A 152 23.53 -19.09 -26.14
CA GLN A 152 24.56 -19.15 -25.09
C GLN A 152 23.97 -19.47 -23.70
N ARG A 153 22.65 -19.32 -23.54
CA ARG A 153 21.87 -19.56 -22.33
C ARG A 153 20.56 -20.25 -22.71
N GLN A 154 19.93 -20.92 -21.74
CA GLN A 154 18.62 -21.59 -21.91
C GLN A 154 17.51 -20.62 -22.36
N HIS A 155 17.56 -19.38 -21.88
CA HIS A 155 16.66 -18.29 -22.27
C HIS A 155 17.49 -17.04 -22.62
N PRO A 156 17.01 -16.15 -23.51
CA PRO A 156 17.67 -14.87 -23.78
C PRO A 156 17.82 -14.05 -22.50
N LYS A 157 19.01 -13.50 -22.24
CA LYS A 157 19.28 -12.66 -21.07
C LYS A 157 20.03 -11.38 -21.45
N ALA A 158 19.91 -10.34 -20.65
CA ALA A 158 20.69 -9.12 -20.76
C ALA A 158 21.41 -8.83 -19.43
N LEU A 159 22.65 -8.36 -19.51
CA LEU A 159 23.39 -7.79 -18.38
C LEU A 159 23.17 -6.28 -18.39
N VAL A 160 22.80 -5.73 -17.25
CA VAL A 160 22.43 -4.31 -17.09
C VAL A 160 23.30 -3.67 -16.02
N ALA A 161 23.79 -2.46 -16.28
CA ALA A 161 24.56 -1.63 -15.35
C ALA A 161 23.66 -1.00 -14.29
N VAL A 162 23.05 -1.86 -13.47
CA VAL A 162 22.37 -1.48 -12.24
C VAL A 162 22.64 -2.56 -11.22
N GLU A 163 22.92 -2.15 -10.01
CA GLU A 163 23.35 -3.04 -8.94
C GLU A 163 22.46 -2.90 -7.70
N THR A 164 22.81 -3.61 -6.64
CA THR A 164 22.15 -3.50 -5.34
C THR A 164 22.06 -2.07 -4.82
N PHE A 165 23.07 -1.22 -5.04
CA PHE A 165 23.00 0.19 -4.66
C PHE A 165 21.96 0.99 -5.46
N GLY A 166 21.71 0.59 -6.71
CA GLY A 166 20.70 1.22 -7.56
C GLY A 166 19.27 0.75 -7.24
N LEU A 167 19.08 -0.56 -7.01
CA LEU A 167 17.74 -1.16 -6.84
C LEU A 167 17.32 -1.36 -5.38
N GLY A 168 18.27 -1.34 -4.44
CA GLY A 168 18.06 -1.82 -3.08
C GLY A 168 18.11 -3.34 -2.97
N CYS A 169 17.84 -3.84 -1.76
CA CYS A 169 17.91 -5.27 -1.39
C CYS A 169 16.56 -5.79 -0.88
N GLU A 170 15.46 -5.38 -1.49
CA GLU A 170 14.11 -5.73 -1.02
C GLU A 170 13.32 -6.46 -2.12
N PRO A 171 13.32 -7.80 -2.13
CA PRO A 171 12.51 -8.55 -3.08
C PRO A 171 11.02 -8.37 -2.77
N CYS A 172 10.21 -8.26 -3.80
CA CYS A 172 8.77 -8.08 -3.64
C CYS A 172 8.10 -9.46 -3.44
N LEU A 173 7.51 -9.76 -2.29
CA LEU A 173 6.96 -11.11 -1.99
C LEU A 173 6.13 -11.82 -3.10
N PRO A 174 5.26 -11.15 -3.86
CA PRO A 174 4.55 -11.76 -5.00
C PRO A 174 5.33 -11.79 -6.33
N TYR A 175 6.47 -11.12 -6.42
CA TYR A 175 7.43 -11.19 -7.52
C TYR A 175 8.79 -11.61 -6.95
N ILE A 176 9.16 -12.89 -7.06
CA ILE A 176 10.41 -13.47 -6.51
C ILE A 176 11.70 -12.81 -7.07
N ASP A 177 11.56 -11.75 -7.85
CA ASP A 177 12.57 -11.03 -8.58
C ASP A 177 12.80 -9.62 -7.99
N TRP A 178 13.87 -8.98 -8.45
CA TRP A 178 14.40 -7.73 -7.86
C TRP A 178 13.85 -6.46 -8.49
N GLY A 179 12.93 -6.59 -9.46
CA GLY A 179 12.32 -5.45 -10.14
C GLY A 179 11.75 -5.80 -11.50
N ILE A 180 11.05 -4.83 -12.09
CA ILE A 180 10.45 -4.94 -13.43
C ILE A 180 11.19 -3.98 -14.36
N GLY A 181 11.73 -4.51 -15.45
CA GLY A 181 12.28 -3.72 -16.54
C GLY A 181 11.18 -3.17 -17.43
N ILE A 182 11.16 -1.85 -17.60
CA ILE A 182 10.25 -1.15 -18.52
C ILE A 182 11.08 -0.59 -19.68
N GLN A 183 10.75 -1.01 -20.90
CA GLN A 183 11.32 -0.40 -22.08
C GLN A 183 10.50 0.84 -22.44
N ARG A 184 11.01 2.04 -22.16
CA ARG A 184 10.47 3.28 -22.72
C ARG A 184 10.88 3.39 -24.19
N SER A 185 10.25 2.61 -25.06
CA SER A 185 10.26 2.91 -26.49
C SER A 185 9.22 3.99 -26.75
N TYR A 186 9.63 5.10 -27.39
CA TYR A 186 8.75 6.20 -27.82
C TYR A 186 7.57 5.74 -28.70
N SER A 187 7.61 4.50 -29.21
CA SER A 187 6.61 3.92 -30.11
C SER A 187 6.42 2.43 -29.77
N THR A 188 5.76 2.10 -28.66
CA THR A 188 5.40 0.69 -28.38
C THR A 188 3.92 0.46 -28.72
N PRO A 189 3.60 -0.43 -29.68
CA PRO A 189 2.21 -0.78 -29.98
C PRO A 189 1.52 -1.41 -28.77
N GLN A 190 0.29 -1.00 -28.48
CA GLN A 190 -0.56 -1.66 -27.48
C GLN A 190 -0.75 -3.13 -27.86
N GLY A 191 -0.44 -4.04 -26.94
CA GLY A 191 -0.92 -5.42 -27.04
C GLY A 191 -0.06 -6.50 -26.41
N PHE A 192 1.27 -6.40 -26.41
CA PHE A 192 2.13 -7.47 -25.88
C PHE A 192 3.46 -6.93 -25.33
N MET A 193 3.42 -6.24 -24.19
CA MET A 193 4.63 -6.02 -23.39
C MET A 193 4.94 -7.31 -22.63
N ARG A 194 5.84 -8.14 -23.15
CA ARG A 194 6.51 -9.14 -22.30
C ARG A 194 7.25 -8.35 -21.22
N ARG A 195 6.80 -8.45 -19.97
CA ARG A 195 7.47 -7.78 -18.85
C ARG A 195 8.88 -8.37 -18.74
N ARG A 196 9.88 -7.49 -18.77
CA ARG A 196 11.25 -7.86 -18.48
C ARG A 196 11.42 -7.89 -16.98
N ILE A 197 12.11 -8.90 -16.47
CA ILE A 197 12.20 -9.15 -15.03
C ILE A 197 13.66 -9.13 -14.62
N ILE A 198 13.96 -8.45 -13.53
CA ILE A 198 15.31 -8.45 -12.93
C ILE A 198 15.46 -9.72 -12.09
N GLU A 199 15.87 -10.80 -12.73
CA GLU A 199 15.98 -12.14 -12.12
C GLU A 199 17.06 -12.18 -11.04
N ARG A 200 18.19 -11.49 -11.24
CA ARG A 200 19.32 -11.49 -10.31
C ARG A 200 19.99 -10.13 -10.25
N ILE A 201 20.46 -9.79 -9.06
CA ILE A 201 21.32 -8.63 -8.82
C ILE A 201 22.64 -9.08 -8.22
N SER A 202 23.70 -8.32 -8.48
CA SER A 202 25.02 -8.48 -7.89
C SER A 202 25.53 -7.11 -7.45
N GLN A 203 26.75 -7.07 -6.92
CA GLN A 203 27.38 -5.83 -6.49
C GLN A 203 27.53 -4.79 -7.60
N GLU A 204 27.72 -5.22 -8.86
CA GLU A 204 28.07 -4.32 -9.97
C GLU A 204 27.06 -4.37 -11.14
N HIS A 205 26.23 -5.42 -11.21
CA HIS A 205 25.36 -5.66 -12.36
C HIS A 205 24.09 -6.43 -12.00
N SER A 206 23.09 -6.32 -12.87
CA SER A 206 21.85 -7.09 -12.82
C SER A 206 21.64 -7.92 -14.08
N VAL A 207 20.91 -9.02 -13.94
CA VAL A 207 20.52 -9.90 -15.05
C VAL A 207 19.02 -9.76 -15.29
N VAL A 208 18.67 -9.41 -16.51
CA VAL A 208 17.28 -9.27 -16.98
C VAL A 208 16.94 -10.39 -17.95
N THR A 209 15.74 -10.96 -17.80
CA THR A 209 15.16 -11.98 -18.70
C THR A 209 13.88 -11.45 -19.34
#